data_AF-A0A2D6A9A5-F1
#
_entry.id   AF-A0A2D6A9A5-F1
#
_cell.length_a   1.000
_cell.length_b   1.000
_cell.length_c   1.000
_cell.angle_alpha   90.00
_cell.angle_beta   90.00
_cell.angle_gamma   90.00
#
_symmetry.space_group_name_H-M   'P 1'
#
loop_
_entity.id
_entity.type
_entity.pdbx_description
1 polymer ?
#
loop_
_entity_poly.entity_id
_entity_poly.type
_entity_poly.pdbx_seq_one_letter_code
_entity_poly.pdbx_strand_id
1 'polypeptide(L)'
;MSTGPQNDWFEKDFYKTLGVSKDATDSEIKKAYRKLARKYHPDANPGNAEAEAKFKEIGQAHQVLSNKESREQYDQVRAMGSGARFSAGAGGAGGAGGGFDDVFSDLFGGGGRTRTRTTY
;
A
#
# COMPACT_ATOMS: atom_id res chain seq x y z
N MET A 1 -24.53 -9.16 7.13
CA MET A 1 -23.91 -7.87 6.75
C MET A 1 -22.59 -8.16 6.05
N SER A 2 -22.45 -7.73 4.80
CA SER A 2 -21.20 -7.88 4.02
C SER A 2 -20.20 -6.83 4.50
N THR A 3 -19.17 -7.25 5.24
CA THR A 3 -17.95 -6.43 5.46
C THR A 3 -17.19 -6.42 4.15
N GLY A 4 -17.50 -5.44 3.28
CA GLY A 4 -16.65 -5.14 2.13
C GLY A 4 -15.23 -4.81 2.62
N PRO A 5 -14.19 -5.07 1.80
CA PRO A 5 -12.81 -4.78 2.17
C PRO A 5 -12.63 -3.26 2.20
N GLN A 6 -12.95 -2.64 3.34
CA GLN A 6 -12.92 -1.20 3.54
C GLN A 6 -11.70 -0.85 4.39
N ASN A 7 -10.76 -0.11 3.79
CA ASN A 7 -9.77 0.74 4.44
C ASN A 7 -8.64 0.09 5.26
N ASP A 8 -8.04 -0.99 4.76
CA ASP A 8 -6.82 -1.57 5.34
C ASP A 8 -5.67 -0.57 5.55
N TRP A 9 -5.59 0.49 4.75
CA TRP A 9 -4.49 1.47 4.82
C TRP A 9 -4.59 2.44 5.99
N PHE A 10 -5.81 2.67 6.50
CA PHE A 10 -6.02 3.54 7.65
C PHE A 10 -5.67 2.83 8.97
N GLU A 11 -5.92 1.54 9.03
CA GLU A 11 -5.60 0.72 10.20
C GLU A 11 -4.15 0.23 10.19
N LYS A 12 -3.57 0.02 9.01
CA LYS A 12 -2.18 -0.46 8.87
C LYS A 12 -1.19 0.70 8.94
N ASP A 13 -0.38 0.69 10.00
CA ASP A 13 0.75 1.59 10.17
C ASP A 13 1.97 1.04 9.42
N PHE A 14 2.17 1.49 8.17
CA PHE A 14 3.25 1.01 7.30
C PHE A 14 4.65 1.24 7.91
N TYR A 15 4.81 2.28 8.72
CA TYR A 15 6.05 2.52 9.46
C TYR A 15 6.30 1.40 10.49
N LYS A 16 5.25 0.98 11.22
CA LYS A 16 5.34 -0.18 12.13
C LYS A 16 5.54 -1.50 11.39
N THR A 17 4.93 -1.70 10.22
CA THR A 17 5.14 -2.89 9.39
C THR A 17 6.61 -3.05 9.00
N LEU A 18 7.27 -1.94 8.64
CA LEU A 18 8.70 -1.94 8.34
C LEU A 18 9.59 -1.87 9.60
N GLY A 19 9.00 -1.62 10.77
CA GLY A 19 9.72 -1.44 12.03
C GLY A 19 10.59 -0.18 12.05
N VAL A 20 10.15 0.87 11.37
CA VAL A 20 10.86 2.16 11.26
C VAL A 20 10.06 3.29 11.92
N SER A 21 10.73 4.39 12.25
CA SER A 21 10.05 5.60 12.74
C SER A 21 9.27 6.29 11.61
N LYS A 22 8.25 7.08 11.96
CA LYS A 22 7.57 7.98 11.02
C LYS A 22 8.52 9.01 10.39
N ASP A 23 9.58 9.35 11.12
CA ASP A 23 10.62 10.30 10.70
C ASP A 23 11.76 9.61 9.93
N ALA A 24 11.61 8.31 9.63
CA ALA A 24 12.62 7.55 8.91
C ALA A 24 12.87 8.14 7.53
N THR A 25 14.15 8.17 7.17
CA THR A 25 14.64 8.57 5.85
C THR A 25 14.37 7.47 4.83
N ASP A 26 14.32 7.82 3.54
CA ASP A 26 14.11 6.86 2.45
C ASP A 26 15.17 5.74 2.46
N SER A 27 16.39 6.07 2.88
CA SER A 27 17.49 5.10 3.05
C SER A 27 17.18 4.07 4.14
N GLU A 28 16.61 4.49 5.27
CA GLU A 28 16.23 3.61 6.37
C GLU A 28 15.04 2.73 5.99
N ILE A 29 14.02 3.29 5.34
CA ILE A 29 12.87 2.57 4.79
C ILE A 29 13.34 1.48 3.82
N LYS A 30 14.22 1.83 2.87
CA LYS A 30 14.78 0.90 1.89
C LYS A 30 15.63 -0.19 2.54
N LYS A 31 16.42 0.14 3.57
CA LYS A 31 17.22 -0.83 4.33
C LYS A 31 16.32 -1.80 5.10
N ALA A 32 15.30 -1.29 5.78
CA ALA A 32 14.34 -2.10 6.53
C ALA A 32 13.57 -3.05 5.61
N TYR A 33 13.06 -2.55 4.48
CA TYR A 33 12.42 -3.35 3.44
C TYR A 33 13.32 -4.49 2.98
N ARG A 34 14.57 -4.21 2.59
CA ARG A 34 15.51 -5.26 2.14
C ARG A 34 15.77 -6.33 3.20
N LYS A 35 15.87 -5.93 4.47
CA LYS A 35 16.09 -6.86 5.59
C LYS A 35 14.89 -7.78 5.78
N LEU A 36 13.69 -7.21 5.80
CA LEU A 36 12.45 -7.94 6.01
C LEU A 36 12.06 -8.79 4.79
N ALA A 37 12.24 -8.28 3.57
CA ALA A 37 12.00 -8.99 2.33
C ALA A 37 12.83 -10.26 2.22
N ARG A 38 14.10 -10.24 2.63
CA ARG A 38 14.95 -11.45 2.68
C ARG A 38 14.50 -12.42 3.78
N LYS A 39 14.04 -11.90 4.93
CA LYS A 39 13.56 -12.70 6.05
C LYS A 39 12.27 -13.45 5.72
N TYR A 40 11.35 -12.80 5.00
CA TYR A 40 10.03 -13.34 4.66
C TYR A 40 9.92 -13.77 3.19
N HIS A 41 11.04 -13.87 2.46
CA HIS A 41 11.03 -14.25 1.06
C HIS A 41 10.42 -15.67 0.89
N PRO A 42 9.57 -15.91 -0.12
CA PRO A 42 8.96 -17.22 -0.35
C PRO A 42 9.99 -18.31 -0.64
N ASP A 43 11.12 -17.97 -1.27
CA ASP A 43 12.23 -18.90 -1.51
C ASP A 43 12.89 -19.38 -0.20
N ALA A 44 12.99 -18.49 0.80
CA ALA A 44 13.55 -18.83 2.10
C ALA A 44 12.50 -19.43 3.06
N ASN A 45 11.21 -19.25 2.77
CA ASN A 45 10.09 -19.72 3.59
C ASN A 45 9.01 -20.40 2.72
N PRO A 46 9.36 -21.49 2.01
CA PRO A 46 8.42 -22.14 1.11
C PRO A 46 7.24 -22.71 1.90
N GLY A 47 6.02 -22.45 1.43
CA GLY A 47 4.78 -22.94 2.03
C GLY A 47 4.37 -22.27 3.35
N ASN A 48 5.04 -21.20 3.77
CA ASN A 48 4.67 -20.45 4.96
C ASN A 48 3.71 -19.29 4.61
N ALA A 49 2.41 -19.51 4.84
CA ALA A 49 1.37 -18.53 4.57
C ALA A 49 1.55 -17.22 5.39
N GLU A 50 2.08 -17.29 6.61
CA GLU A 50 2.36 -16.10 7.41
C GLU A 50 3.51 -15.28 6.84
N ALA A 51 4.56 -15.94 6.34
CA ALA A 51 5.67 -15.28 5.68
C ALA A 51 5.21 -14.60 4.39
N GLU A 52 4.35 -15.26 3.62
CA GLU A 52 3.76 -14.69 2.41
C GLU A 52 2.89 -13.47 2.71
N ALA A 53 2.02 -13.55 3.73
CA ALA A 53 1.20 -12.42 4.17
C ALA A 53 2.07 -11.23 4.60
N LYS A 54 3.08 -11.47 5.44
CA LYS A 54 4.03 -10.43 5.87
C LYS A 54 4.80 -9.85 4.68
N PHE A 55 5.23 -10.67 3.73
CA PHE A 55 5.96 -10.21 2.55
C PHE A 55 5.09 -9.26 1.71
N LYS A 56 3.80 -9.59 1.52
CA LYS A 56 2.83 -8.71 0.84
C LYS A 56 2.67 -7.37 1.58
N GLU A 57 2.52 -7.40 2.90
CA GLU A 57 2.42 -6.19 3.72
C GLU A 57 3.67 -5.31 3.64
N ILE A 58 4.86 -5.92 3.72
CA ILE A 58 6.16 -5.22 3.62
C ILE A 58 6.34 -4.59 2.23
N GLY A 59 5.89 -5.28 1.17
CA GLY A 59 5.89 -4.77 -0.19
C GLY A 59 5.00 -3.54 -0.36
N GLN A 60 3.76 -3.62 0.15
CA GLN A 60 2.81 -2.49 0.14
C GLN A 60 3.36 -1.29 0.91
N ALA A 61 3.89 -1.52 2.12
CA ALA A 61 4.49 -0.47 2.95
C ALA A 61 5.63 0.25 2.22
N HIS A 62 6.55 -0.49 1.59
CA HIS A 62 7.64 0.13 0.84
C HIS A 62 7.14 0.88 -0.40
N GLN A 63 6.13 0.37 -1.11
CA GLN A 63 5.61 1.05 -2.30
C GLN A 63 5.01 2.42 -1.96
N VAL A 64 4.30 2.52 -0.83
CA VAL A 64 3.73 3.80 -0.36
C VAL A 64 4.81 4.72 0.21
N LEU A 65 5.72 4.19 1.05
CA LEU A 65 6.70 5.00 1.77
C LEU A 65 7.95 5.37 0.97
N SER A 66 8.24 4.67 -0.14
CA SER A 66 9.43 4.95 -0.98
C SER A 66 9.26 6.13 -1.94
N ASN A 67 8.02 6.50 -2.28
CA ASN A 67 7.73 7.70 -3.05
C ASN A 67 7.25 8.81 -2.10
N LYS A 68 7.93 9.95 -2.17
CA LYS A 68 7.60 11.12 -1.35
C LYS A 68 6.14 11.58 -1.54
N GLU A 69 5.63 11.57 -2.76
CA GLU A 69 4.24 11.98 -3.04
C GLU A 69 3.23 11.02 -2.40
N SER A 70 3.43 9.71 -2.58
CA SER A 70 2.55 8.68 -2.00
C SER A 70 2.64 8.65 -0.47
N ARG A 71 3.82 8.93 0.09
CA ARG A 71 4.04 9.08 1.54
C ARG A 71 3.30 10.30 2.08
N GLU A 72 3.38 11.45 1.42
CA GLU A 72 2.67 12.66 1.81
C GLU A 72 1.14 12.45 1.75
N GLN A 73 0.64 11.80 0.69
CA GLN A 73 -0.78 11.44 0.60
C GLN A 73 -1.19 10.49 1.72
N TYR A 74 -0.39 9.46 2.00
CA TYR A 74 -0.64 8.53 3.11
C TYR A 74 -0.68 9.24 4.47
N ASP A 75 0.28 10.11 4.74
CA ASP A 75 0.37 10.87 5.98
C ASP A 75 -0.82 11.85 6.13
N GLN A 76 -1.22 12.53 5.04
CA GLN A 76 -2.40 13.40 5.01
C GLN A 76 -3.70 12.63 5.24
N VAL A 77 -3.88 11.51 4.55
CA VAL A 77 -5.02 10.62 4.70
C VAL A 77 -5.10 10.15 6.15
N ARG A 78 -4.00 9.64 6.72
CA ARG A 78 -3.92 9.19 8.12
C ARG A 78 -4.22 10.29 9.13
N ALA A 79 -3.73 11.51 8.89
CA ALA A 79 -4.06 12.67 9.71
C ALA A 79 -5.57 12.99 9.64
N MET A 80 -6.15 12.93 8.44
CA MET A 80 -7.56 13.25 8.19
C MET A 80 -8.53 12.22 8.78
N GLY A 81 -8.22 10.91 8.71
CA GLY A 81 -9.07 9.86 9.28
C GLY A 81 -9.07 9.77 10.80
N SER A 82 -8.21 10.55 11.48
CA SER A 82 -8.25 10.69 12.94
C SER A 82 -9.12 11.85 13.43
N GLY A 83 -9.67 12.72 12.56
CA GLY A 83 -10.41 13.88 13.06
C GLY A 83 -11.16 14.80 12.12
N ALA A 84 -11.20 14.60 10.79
CA ALA A 84 -11.82 15.59 9.91
C ALA A 84 -12.82 14.98 8.93
N ARG A 85 -14.07 14.84 9.39
CA ARG A 85 -15.20 15.19 8.54
C ARG A 85 -14.91 16.58 7.97
N PHE A 86 -14.71 16.68 6.66
CA PHE A 86 -14.90 17.88 5.85
C PHE A 86 -14.91 19.19 6.64
N SER A 87 -13.73 19.68 7.07
CA SER A 87 -13.60 21.11 7.31
C SER A 87 -13.22 21.73 5.99
N ALA A 88 -14.23 22.34 5.37
CA ALA A 88 -14.08 23.21 4.21
C ALA A 88 -12.92 24.19 4.40
N GLY A 89 -12.10 24.35 3.36
CA GLY A 89 -11.25 25.54 3.17
C GLY A 89 -9.74 25.30 3.17
N ALA A 90 -9.18 24.89 2.04
CA ALA A 90 -7.93 25.43 1.47
C ALA A 90 -7.69 24.77 0.10
N GLY A 91 -7.44 25.59 -0.91
CA GLY A 91 -7.53 25.24 -2.33
C GLY A 91 -6.70 24.04 -2.80
N GLY A 92 -7.30 23.27 -3.69
CA GLY A 92 -6.65 22.21 -4.47
C GLY A 92 -7.72 21.48 -5.27
N ALA A 93 -7.87 21.86 -6.54
CA ALA A 93 -8.91 21.36 -7.43
C ALA A 93 -8.84 19.84 -7.64
N GLY A 94 -9.99 19.17 -7.58
CA GLY A 94 -10.20 17.90 -8.29
C GLY A 94 -10.79 16.74 -7.47
N GLY A 95 -12.13 16.71 -7.37
CA GLY A 95 -12.89 15.49 -7.64
C GLY A 95 -12.83 14.31 -6.66
N ALA A 96 -13.80 14.30 -5.76
CA ALA A 96 -14.63 13.14 -5.39
C ALA A 96 -14.18 11.73 -5.87
N GLY A 97 -13.83 10.87 -4.90
CA GLY A 97 -14.52 9.59 -4.76
C GLY A 97 -14.13 8.40 -5.65
N GLY A 98 -12.98 8.38 -6.33
CA GLY A 98 -12.52 7.16 -7.01
C GLY A 98 -11.29 7.33 -7.91
N GLY A 99 -10.07 7.37 -7.34
CA GLY A 99 -8.90 7.64 -8.18
C GLY A 99 -7.51 7.30 -7.63
N PHE A 100 -7.40 6.40 -6.65
CA PHE A 100 -6.09 5.84 -6.26
C PHE A 100 -6.12 4.31 -6.27
N ASP A 101 -7.24 3.71 -5.85
CA ASP A 101 -7.48 2.27 -5.92
C ASP A 101 -7.51 1.76 -7.39
N ASP A 102 -8.15 2.50 -8.30
CA ASP A 102 -8.16 2.16 -9.74
C ASP A 102 -6.77 2.22 -10.39
N VAL A 103 -5.94 3.20 -9.99
CA VAL A 103 -4.57 3.38 -10.51
C VAL A 103 -3.64 2.27 -9.99
N PHE A 104 -3.83 1.85 -8.73
CA PHE A 104 -3.08 0.75 -8.14
C PHE A 104 -3.57 -0.61 -8.68
N SER A 105 -4.88 -0.78 -8.91
CA SER A 105 -5.45 -2.01 -9.49
C SER A 105 -5.05 -2.22 -10.95
N ASP A 106 -4.92 -1.15 -11.75
CA ASP A 106 -4.50 -1.26 -13.15
C ASP A 106 -2.99 -1.57 -13.26
N LEU A 107 -2.19 -1.10 -12.30
CA LEU A 107 -0.74 -1.37 -12.20
C LEU A 107 -0.40 -2.75 -11.60
N PHE A 108 -1.19 -3.23 -10.63
CA PHE A 108 -0.92 -4.48 -9.89
C PHE A 108 -1.88 -5.64 -10.20
N GLY A 109 -2.99 -5.38 -10.89
CA GLY A 109 -3.97 -6.37 -11.36
C GLY A 109 -3.74 -6.84 -12.80
N GLY A 110 -2.57 -6.54 -13.38
CA GLY A 110 -2.12 -6.96 -14.71
C GLY A 110 -1.80 -8.45 -14.83
N GLY A 111 -2.75 -9.31 -14.48
CA GLY A 111 -2.69 -10.76 -14.65
C GLY A 111 -3.85 -11.26 -15.51
N GLY A 112 -3.62 -11.37 -16.83
CA GLY A 112 -4.34 -12.33 -17.66
C GLY A 112 -5.63 -11.86 -18.34
N ARG A 113 -5.54 -10.94 -19.31
CA ARG A 113 -6.44 -11.01 -20.47
C ARG A 113 -5.86 -11.97 -21.50
N THR A 114 -5.92 -13.27 -21.20
CA THR A 114 -5.81 -14.31 -22.22
C THR A 114 -7.01 -14.14 -23.15
N ARG A 115 -6.81 -13.39 -24.24
CA ARG A 115 -7.72 -13.45 -25.38
C ARG A 115 -7.52 -14.80 -26.06
N THR A 116 -8.21 -15.82 -25.60
CA THR A 116 -8.58 -16.95 -26.45
C THR A 116 -9.51 -16.41 -27.53
N ARG A 117 -8.96 -16.12 -28.72
CA ARG A 117 -9.77 -15.96 -29.92
C ARG A 117 -9.55 -17.20 -30.78
N THR A 118 -10.44 -18.17 -30.56
CA THR A 118 -10.66 -19.35 -31.38
C THR A 118 -10.84 -18.96 -32.84
N THR A 119 -10.13 -19.69 -33.70
CA THR A 119 -10.29 -19.74 -35.15
C THR A 119 -11.63 -20.35 -35.53
N TYR A 120 -12.32 -19.76 -36.50
CA TYR A 120 -12.95 -20.49 -37.60
C TYR A 120 -13.08 -19.54 -38.80
#